data_AF-A0A2W5YSV9-F1
#
_entry.id   AF-A0A2W5YSV9-F1
#
_cell.length_a   1.000
_cell.length_b   1.000
_cell.length_c   1.000
_cell.angle_alpha   90.00
_cell.angle_beta   90.00
_cell.angle_gamma   90.00
#
_symmetry.space_group_name_H-M   'P 1'
#
loop_
_entity.id
_entity.type
_entity.pdbx_description
1 polymer ?
#
loop_
_entity_poly.entity_id
_entity_poly.type
_entity_poly.pdbx_seq_one_letter_code
_entity_poly.pdbx_strand_id
1 'polypeptide(L)' 'MSVAEMKQELSRLTNAERIELMNAIWASLDNKDEALESPTWHREVLAEREARIRSGEAQFLSLDEVKKRFSH' A
#
# COMPACT_ATOMS: atom_id res chain seq x y z
N MET A 1 -7.29 1.52 20.57
CA MET A 1 -6.50 2.61 19.98
C MET A 1 -7.13 2.96 18.64
N SER A 2 -7.47 4.23 18.42
CA SER A 2 -7.97 4.70 17.13
C SER A 2 -6.86 4.76 16.08
N VAL A 3 -7.21 4.79 14.80
CA VAL A 3 -6.24 5.00 13.71
C VAL A 3 -5.48 6.34 13.89
N ALA A 4 -6.13 7.35 14.49
CA ALA A 4 -5.49 8.63 14.77
C ALA A 4 -4.40 8.52 15.85
N GLU A 5 -4.67 7.80 16.93
CA GLU A 5 -3.69 7.51 17.99
C GLU A 5 -2.52 6.67 17.45
N MET A 6 -2.81 5.68 16.59
CA MET A 6 -1.78 4.86 15.94
C MET A 6 -0.83 5.71 15.09
N LYS A 7 -1.34 6.70 14.35
CA LYS A 7 -0.50 7.63 13.58
C LYS A 7 0.44 8.43 14.46
N GLN A 8 0.01 8.80 15.67
CA GLN A 8 0.85 9.51 16.61
C GLN A 8 2.00 8.62 17.11
N GLU A 9 1.75 7.35 17.41
CA GLU A 9 2.80 6.40 17.82
C GLU A 9 3.79 6.08 16.70
N LEU A 10 3.32 5.93 15.45
CA LEU A 10 4.19 5.72 14.28
C LEU A 10 5.23 6.86 14.10
N SER A 11 4.91 8.08 14.54
CA SER A 11 5.83 9.22 14.46
C SER A 11 7.04 9.06 15.38
N ARG A 12 6.93 8.25 16.44
CA ARG A 12 8.00 8.01 17.42
C ARG A 12 8.94 6.87 17.04
N LEU A 13 8.51 6.00 16.12
CA LEU A 13 9.31 4.87 15.67
C LEU A 13 10.47 5.32 14.76
N THR A 14 11.61 4.67 14.94
CA THR A 14 12.71 4.70 13.97
C THR A 14 12.30 4.04 12.65
N ASN A 15 13.06 4.28 11.58
CA ASN A 15 12.77 3.65 10.29
C ASN A 15 12.85 2.11 10.34
N ALA A 16 13.76 1.54 11.14
CA ALA A 16 13.86 0.10 11.32
C ALA A 16 12.60 -0.47 11.99
N GLU A 17 12.16 0.14 13.09
CA GLU A 17 10.94 -0.29 13.80
C GLU A 17 9.69 -0.14 12.94
N ARG A 18 9.61 0.89 12.09
CA ARG A 18 8.50 1.05 11.13
C ARG A 18 8.45 -0.11 10.13
N ILE A 19 9.61 -0.56 9.64
CA ILE A 19 9.69 -1.70 8.71
C ILE A 19 9.29 -2.99 9.42
N GLU A 20 9.77 -3.22 10.64
CA GLU A 20 9.37 -4.38 11.45
C GLU A 20 7.87 -4.39 11.72
N LEU A 21 7.29 -3.27 12.12
CA LEU A 21 5.85 -3.13 12.34
C LEU A 21 5.05 -3.36 11.05
N MET A 22 5.51 -2.84 9.92
CA MET A 22 4.87 -3.08 8.62
C MET A 22 4.83 -4.58 8.30
N ASN A 23 5.92 -5.31 8.54
CA ASN A 23 5.98 -6.75 8.33
C ASN A 23 5.03 -7.52 9.27
N ALA A 24 4.95 -7.11 10.54
CA ALA A 24 4.04 -7.72 11.52
C ALA A 24 2.57 -7.50 11.14
N ILE A 25 2.20 -6.29 10.69
CA ILE A 25 0.87 -5.99 10.16
C ILE A 25 0.59 -6.86 8.94
N TRP A 26 1.54 -6.96 8.01
CA TRP A 26 1.38 -7.79 6.82
C TRP A 26 1.13 -9.26 7.15
N ALA A 27 1.92 -9.82 8.09
CA ALA A 27 1.73 -11.19 8.56
C ALA A 27 0.37 -11.41 9.23
N SER A 28 -0.18 -10.41 9.93
CA SER A 28 -1.53 -10.50 10.51
C SER A 28 -2.65 -10.52 9.48
N LEU A 29 -2.42 -9.93 8.30
CA LEU A 29 -3.38 -9.89 7.20
C LEU A 29 -3.33 -11.14 6.31
N ASP A 30 -2.25 -11.93 6.38
CA ASP A 30 -2.09 -13.17 5.61
C ASP A 30 -2.84 -14.38 6.22
N ASN A 31 -3.77 -14.12 7.15
CA ASN A 31 -4.60 -15.18 7.70
C ASN A 31 -5.68 -15.60 6.68
N LYS A 32 -5.52 -16.81 6.12
CA LYS A 32 -6.33 -17.36 5.03
C LYS A 32 -7.77 -17.69 5.41
N ASP A 33 -8.07 -17.74 6.71
CA ASP A 33 -9.39 -18.14 7.21
C ASP A 33 -10.41 -16.98 7.23
N GLU A 34 -9.96 -15.74 7.01
CA GLU A 34 -10.84 -14.56 7.00
C GLU A 34 -10.70 -13.83 5.66
N ALA A 35 -11.78 -13.80 4.88
CA ALA A 35 -11.81 -13.02 3.65
C ALA A 35 -11.75 -11.52 4.02
N LEU A 36 -10.57 -10.92 3.86
CA LEU A 36 -10.38 -9.49 4.06
C LEU A 36 -11.14 -8.72 2.97
N GLU A 37 -12.25 -8.10 3.36
CA GLU A 37 -12.97 -7.17 2.50
C GLU A 37 -12.09 -5.94 2.23
N SER A 38 -11.94 -5.61 0.94
CA SER A 38 -11.24 -4.40 0.55
C SER A 38 -12.02 -3.16 1.05
N PRO A 39 -11.32 -2.09 1.49
CA PRO A 39 -11.98 -0.83 1.83
C PRO A 39 -12.87 -0.31 0.68
N THR A 40 -13.96 0.38 1.01
CA THR A 40 -14.94 0.87 0.01
C THR A 40 -14.32 1.78 -1.05
N TRP A 41 -13.36 2.62 -0.66
CA TRP A 41 -12.63 3.50 -1.58
C TRP A 41 -11.75 2.74 -2.57
N HIS A 42 -11.34 1.51 -2.25
CA HIS A 42 -10.39 0.75 -3.07
C HIS A 42 -10.97 0.47 -4.47
N ARG A 43 -12.28 0.18 -4.53
CA ARG A 43 -13.00 -0.05 -5.78
C ARG A 43 -12.92 1.14 -6.73
N GLU A 44 -13.10 2.35 -6.21
CA GLU A 44 -13.11 3.58 -6.99
C GLU A 44 -11.73 3.83 -7.61
N VAL A 45 -10.67 3.65 -6.83
CA VAL A 45 -9.28 3.79 -7.30
C VAL A 45 -8.94 2.76 -8.38
N LEU A 46 -9.39 1.51 -8.23
CA LEU A 46 -9.16 0.48 -9.26
C LEU A 46 -9.90 0.82 -10.56
N ALA A 47 -11.16 1.26 -10.46
CA ALA A 47 -11.95 1.64 -11.63
C ALA A 47 -11.31 2.82 -12.41
N GLU A 48 -10.80 3.83 -11.70
CA GLU A 48 -10.09 4.95 -12.29
C GLU A 48 -8.81 4.49 -13.02
N ARG A 49 -7.99 3.66 -12.35
CA ARG A 49 -6.76 3.11 -12.95
C ARG A 49 -7.05 2.27 -14.18
N GLU A 50 -8.09 1.44 -14.13
CA GLU A 50 -8.49 0.60 -15.26
C GLU A 50 -8.99 1.45 -16.44
N ALA A 51 -9.73 2.53 -16.18
CA ALA A 51 -10.16 3.47 -17.22
C ALA A 51 -8.96 4.10 -17.94
N ARG A 52 -7.94 4.54 -17.19
CA ARG A 52 -6.70 5.10 -17.76
C ARG A 52 -5.91 4.09 -18.59
N ILE A 53 -5.93 2.82 -18.20
CA ILE A 53 -5.33 1.74 -19.01
C ILE A 53 -6.10 1.59 -20.32
N ARG A 54 -7.44 1.51 -20.26
CA ARG A 54 -8.28 1.35 -21.46
C ARG A 54 -8.23 2.55 -22.40
N SER A 55 -8.07 3.77 -21.89
CA SER A 55 -7.94 4.98 -22.71
C SER A 55 -6.55 5.17 -23.33
N GLY A 56 -5.55 4.36 -22.93
CA GLY A 56 -4.16 4.52 -23.38
C GLY A 56 -3.39 5.63 -22.67
N GLU A 57 -3.97 6.23 -21.62
CA GLU A 57 -3.34 7.29 -20.81
C GLU A 57 -2.41 6.74 -19.72
N ALA A 58 -2.44 5.42 -19.48
CA ALA A 58 -1.55 4.75 -18.55
C ALA A 58 -0.17 4.48 -19.18
N GLN A 59 0.89 4.81 -18.45
CA GLN A 59 2.25 4.39 -18.76
C GLN A 59 2.64 3.22 -17.87
N PHE A 60 3.08 2.12 -18.48
CA PHE A 60 3.64 0.98 -17.77
C PHE A 60 5.15 1.17 -17.66
N LEU A 61 5.69 0.88 -16.47
CA LEU A 61 7.12 0.87 -16.22
C LEU A 61 7.51 -0.54 -15.77
N SER A 62 8.59 -1.05 -16.35
CA SER A 62 9.32 -2.19 -15.81
C SER A 62 9.87 -1.87 -14.42
N LEU A 63 10.15 -2.89 -13.62
CA LEU A 63 10.75 -2.71 -12.30
C LEU A 63 12.12 -2.01 -12.38
N ASP A 64 12.87 -2.23 -13.46
CA ASP A 64 14.15 -1.56 -13.67
C ASP A 64 13.99 -0.07 -13.96
N GLU A 65 12.98 0.32 -14.73
CA GLU A 65 12.63 1.74 -14.94
C GLU A 65 12.17 2.41 -13.65
N VAL A 66 11.38 1.71 -12.83
CA VAL A 66 10.96 2.20 -11.51
C VAL A 66 12.18 2.40 -10.60
N LYS A 67 13.08 1.42 -10.51
CA LYS A 67 14.32 1.55 -9.75
C LYS A 67 15.12 2.76 -10.23
N LYS A 68 15.36 2.91 -11.53
CA LYS A 68 16.09 4.06 -12.08
C LYS A 68 15.45 5.40 -11.75
N ARG A 69 14.13 5.47 -11.70
CA ARG A 69 13.39 6.71 -11.43
C ARG A 69 13.38 7.11 -9.95
N PHE A 70 13.44 6.15 -9.03
CA PHE A 70 13.20 6.39 -7.60
C PHE A 70 14.29 5.89 -6.65
N SER A 71 15.37 5.28 -7.16
CA SER A 71 16.56 5.01 -6.34
C SER A 71 17.22 6.33 -5.94
N HIS A 72 17.26 6.59 -4.64
CA HIS A 72 18.04 7.67 -4.02
C HIS A 72 19.35 7.07 -3.49
#